data_AF-A0A1G0JIM3-F1
#
_entry.id   AF-A0A1G0JIM3-F1
#
_cell.length_a   1.000
_cell.length_b   1.000
_cell.length_c   1.000
_cell.angle_alpha   90.00
_cell.angle_beta   90.00
_cell.angle_gamma   90.00
#
_symmetry.space_group_name_H-M   'P 1'
#
loop_
_entity.id
_entity.type
_entity.pdbx_description
1 polymer ?
#
loop_
_entity_poly.entity_id
_entity_poly.type
_entity_poly.pdbx_seq_one_letter_code
_entity_poly.pdbx_strand_id
1 'polypeptide(L)' 'MQAVLRGTAERVRPIIMTAVAVIVGLLPIMRGGGTGSDVMQRIAAPMVGGMLTTTVLCLLVLPVIYGLVLQIKERQLHD' A
#
# COMPACT_ATOMS: atom_id res chain seq x y z
N MET A 1 -14.25 7.01 -19.70
CA MET A 1 -14.35 6.14 -18.49
C MET A 1 -13.18 5.14 -18.35
N GLN A 2 -12.71 4.48 -19.43
CA GLN A 2 -11.60 3.51 -19.35
C GLN A 2 -10.25 4.09 -18.90
N ALA A 3 -9.93 5.35 -19.24
CA ALA A 3 -8.66 5.99 -18.83
C ALA A 3 -8.55 6.21 -17.32
N VAL A 4 -9.67 6.51 -16.65
CA VAL A 4 -9.73 6.69 -15.19
C VAL A 4 -9.55 5.35 -14.49
N LEU A 5 -10.27 4.30 -14.93
CA LEU A 5 -10.10 2.95 -14.40
C LEU A 5 -8.68 2.41 -14.60
N ARG A 6 -8.04 2.66 -15.75
CA ARG A 6 -6.62 2.33 -15.98
C ARG A 6 -5.69 3.10 -15.05
N GLY A 7 -5.87 4.42 -14.91
CA GLY A 7 -5.03 5.24 -14.04
C GLY A 7 -5.17 4.89 -12.55
N THR A 8 -6.36 4.51 -12.10
CA THR A 8 -6.58 4.01 -10.73
C THR A 8 -5.97 2.63 -10.53
N ALA A 9 -6.15 1.70 -11.49
CA ALA A 9 -5.56 0.36 -11.42
C ALA A 9 -4.02 0.39 -11.46
N GLU A 10 -3.42 1.31 -12.21
CA GLU A 10 -1.97 1.52 -12.28
C GLU A 10 -1.35 1.93 -10.94
N ARG A 11 -2.13 2.51 -10.01
CA ARG A 11 -1.64 2.89 -8.67
C ARG A 11 -1.88 1.79 -7.63
N VAL A 12 -3.01 1.08 -7.72
CA VAL A 12 -3.35 -0.01 -6.79
C VAL A 12 -2.41 -1.21 -6.96
N ARG A 13 -2.00 -1.51 -8.20
CA ARG A 13 -1.12 -2.63 -8.52
C ARG A 13 0.26 -2.54 -7.82
N PRO A 14 1.00 -1.41 -7.89
CA PRO A 14 2.25 -1.26 -7.17
C PRO A 14 2.11 -1.27 -5.64
N ILE A 15 1.01 -0.79 -5.07
CA ILE A 15 0.79 -0.85 -3.60
C ILE A 15 0.61 -2.29 -3.12
N ILE A 16 -0.18 -3.07 -3.85
CA ILE A 16 -0.36 -4.49 -3.53
C ILE A 16 0.94 -5.26 -3.75
N MET A 17 1.69 -4.94 -4.82
CA MET A 17 2.98 -5.57 -5.09
C MET A 17 3.97 -5.41 -3.94
N THR A 18 4.13 -4.19 -3.40
CA THR A 18 5.07 -3.94 -2.30
C THR A 18 4.60 -4.59 -1.00
N ALA A 19 3.31 -4.52 -0.67
CA ALA A 19 2.75 -5.18 0.51
C ALA A 19 2.99 -6.70 0.48
N VAL A 20 2.70 -7.34 -0.65
CA VAL A 20 2.92 -8.79 -0.83
C VAL A 20 4.40 -9.13 -0.76
N ALA A 21 5.27 -8.37 -1.42
CA ALA A 21 6.71 -8.62 -1.42
C ALA A 21 7.29 -8.60 0.01
N VAL A 22 6.85 -7.67 0.85
CA VAL A 22 7.33 -7.56 2.22
C VAL A 22 6.78 -8.66 3.12
N ILE A 23 5.49 -8.99 3.01
CA ILE A 23 4.90 -10.10 3.78
C ILE A 23 5.62 -11.41 3.42
N VAL A 24 5.83 -11.67 2.12
CA VAL A 24 6.53 -12.89 1.66
C VAL A 24 8.00 -12.88 2.09
N GLY A 25 8.69 -11.74 2.01
CA GLY A 25 10.10 -11.61 2.42
C GLY A 25 10.32 -11.74 3.93
N LEU A 26 9.35 -11.34 4.76
CA LEU A 26 9.42 -11.45 6.21
C LEU A 26 8.89 -12.80 6.75
N LEU A 27 8.10 -13.53 5.96
CA LEU A 27 7.58 -14.86 6.30
C LEU A 27 8.65 -15.86 6.76
N PRO A 28 9.81 -16.03 6.07
CA PRO A 28 10.86 -16.95 6.51
C PRO A 28 11.56 -16.45 7.78
N ILE A 29 11.73 -15.14 7.93
CA ILE A 29 12.33 -14.52 9.12
C ILE A 29 11.50 -14.82 10.36
N MET A 30 10.17 -14.79 10.24
CA MET A 30 9.26 -15.10 11.34
C MET A 30 9.21 -16.58 11.70
N ARG A 31 9.57 -17.48 10.78
CA ARG A 31 9.60 -18.94 11.03
C ARG A 31 10.99 -19.48 11.40
N GLY A 32 12.05 -18.72 11.15
CA GLY A 32 13.41 -19.13 11.49
C GLY A 32 13.63 -19.13 13.00
N GLY A 33 13.88 -20.30 13.60
CA GLY A 33 14.28 -20.44 15.00
C GLY A 33 15.79 -20.65 15.10
N GLY A 34 16.54 -19.58 15.36
CA GLY A 34 17.99 -19.61 15.53
C GLY A 34 18.47 -18.43 16.38
N THR A 35 19.72 -18.46 16.83
CA THR A 35 20.30 -17.39 17.64
C THR A 35 20.16 -16.03 16.94
N GLY A 36 19.49 -15.06 17.57
CA GLY A 36 19.20 -13.73 17.00
C GLY A 36 17.83 -13.59 16.32
N SER A 37 17.08 -14.68 16.17
CA SER A 37 15.69 -14.67 15.66
C SER A 37 14.77 -13.77 16.48
N ASP A 38 14.87 -13.81 17.82
CA ASP A 38 14.04 -12.99 18.70
C ASP A 38 14.16 -11.49 18.42
N VAL A 39 15.36 -11.02 18.05
CA VAL A 39 15.58 -9.61 17.72
C VAL A 39 14.99 -9.31 16.34
N MET A 40 15.23 -10.18 15.37
CA MET A 40 14.77 -9.98 14.00
C MET A 40 13.24 -10.03 13.90
N GLN A 41 12.59 -10.91 14.67
CA GLN A 41 11.13 -11.01 14.75
C GLN A 41 10.50 -9.77 15.41
N ARG A 42 11.14 -9.18 16.42
CA ARG A 42 10.71 -7.91 17.05
C ARG A 42 10.77 -6.71 16.11
N ILE A 43 11.65 -6.75 15.11
CA ILE A 43 11.73 -5.71 14.07
C ILE A 43 10.73 -6.01 12.94
N ALA A 44 10.63 -7.26 12.50
CA ALA A 44 9.79 -7.67 11.39
C ALA A 44 8.28 -7.58 11.72
N ALA A 45 7.87 -7.97 12.93
CA ALA A 45 6.47 -7.97 13.34
C ALA A 45 5.77 -6.59 13.19
N PRO A 46 6.32 -5.47 13.71
CA PRO A 46 5.73 -4.16 13.51
C PRO A 46 5.81 -3.68 12.06
N MET A 47 6.81 -4.09 11.27
CA MET A 47 6.88 -3.74 9.84
C MET A 47 5.72 -4.36 9.06
N VAL A 48 5.36 -5.62 9.32
CA VAL A 48 4.21 -6.28 8.68
C VAL A 48 2.91 -5.56 9.05
N GLY A 49 2.69 -5.30 10.35
CA GLY A 49 1.50 -4.60 10.83
C GLY A 49 1.39 -3.16 10.30
N GLY A 50 2.51 -2.44 10.28
CA GLY A 50 2.60 -1.10 9.72
C GLY A 50 2.27 -1.08 8.24
N MET A 51 2.80 -2.03 7.46
CA MET A 51 2.57 -2.08 6.03
C MET A 51 1.13 -2.42 5.66
N LEU A 52 0.49 -3.32 6.40
CA LEU A 52 -0.95 -3.59 6.26
C LEU A 52 -1.76 -2.32 6.55
N THR A 53 -1.47 -1.63 7.65
CA THR A 53 -2.17 -0.40 8.05
C THR A 53 -1.97 0.69 7.00
N THR A 54 -0.74 0.91 6.53
CA THR A 54 -0.43 1.87 5.47
C THR A 54 -1.12 1.50 4.16
N THR A 55 -1.18 0.22 3.79
CA THR A 55 -1.85 -0.23 2.56
C THR A 55 -3.34 0.09 2.59
N VAL A 56 -4.00 -0.23 3.70
CA VAL A 56 -5.43 0.09 3.91
C VAL A 56 -5.64 1.60 3.89
N LEU A 57 -4.79 2.35 4.60
CA LEU A 57 -4.85 3.80 4.62
C LEU A 57 -4.66 4.38 3.21
N CYS A 58 -3.70 3.87 2.42
CA CYS A 58 -3.45 4.32 1.06
C CYS A 58 -4.64 4.00 0.14
N LEU A 59 -5.25 2.81 0.27
CA LEU A 59 -6.45 2.43 -0.49
C LEU A 59 -7.67 3.30 -0.14
N LEU A 60 -7.76 3.83 1.07
CA LEU A 60 -8.79 4.80 1.47
C LEU A 60 -8.45 6.24 1.07
N VAL A 61 -7.18 6.64 1.18
CA VAL A 61 -6.73 8.00 0.88
C VAL A 61 -6.67 8.26 -0.63
N LEU A 62 -6.25 7.27 -1.44
CA LEU A 62 -6.21 7.38 -2.89
C LEU A 62 -7.53 7.79 -3.54
N PRO A 63 -8.69 7.15 -3.27
CA PRO A 63 -9.96 7.56 -3.86
C PRO A 63 -10.40 8.94 -3.38
N VAL A 64 -10.09 9.31 -2.14
CA VAL A 64 -10.39 10.65 -1.60
C VAL A 64 -9.60 11.73 -2.33
N ILE A 65 -8.28 11.53 -2.47
CA ILE A 65 -7.40 12.44 -3.22
C ILE A 65 -7.82 12.50 -4.70
N TYR A 66 -8.10 11.35 -5.30
CA TYR A 66 -8.48 11.28 -6.72
C TYR A 66 -9.82 11.97 -6.97
N GLY A 67 -10.80 11.77 -6.08
CA GLY A 67 -12.09 12.45 -6.12
C GLY A 67 -11.91 13.98 -6.01
N LEU A 68 -11.12 14.45 -5.05
CA LEU A 68 -10.80 15.88 -4.90
C LEU A 68 -10.14 16.47 -6.15
N VAL A 69 -9.14 15.79 -6.70
CA VAL A 69 -8.43 16.25 -7.92
C VAL A 69 -9.38 16.29 -9.11
N LEU A 70 -10.25 15.28 -9.27
CA LEU A 70 -11.26 15.26 -10.33
C LEU A 70 -12.24 16.42 -10.18
N GLN A 71 -12.69 16.70 -8.95
CA GLN A 71 -13.58 17.82 -8.63
C GLN A 71 -12.95 19.18 -8.96
N ILE A 72 -11.65 19.36 -8.65
CA ILE A 72 -10.89 20.57 -9.00
C ILE A 72 -10.76 20.69 -10.52
N LYS A 73 -10.52 19.56 -11.22
CA LYS A 73 -10.39 19.55 -12.68
C LYS A 73 -11.71 19.86 -13.39
N GLU A 74 -12.85 19.42 -12.87
CA GLU A 74 -14.16 19.83 -13.40
C GLU A 74 -14.44 21.32 -13.17
N ARG A 75 -13.99 21.88 -12.04
CA ARG A 75 -14.08 23.33 -11.78
C ARG A 75 -13.23 24.17 -12.74
N GLN A 76 -12.15 23.61 -13.29
CA GLN A 76 -11.25 24.28 -14.24
C GLN A 76 -11.71 24.19 -15.70
N LEU A 77 -12.68 23.34 -16.02
CA LEU A 77 -13.23 23.17 -17.38
C LEU A 77 -14.41 24.10 -17.66
N HIS A 78 -14.83 24.87 -16.66
CA HIS A 78 -15.96 25.79 -16.72
C HIS A 78 -15.55 27.26 -16.51
N ASP A 79 -14.24 27.54 -16.70
CA ASP A 79 -13.63 28.87 -16.83
C ASP A 79 -12.94 28.98 -18.21
#